data_AF-A0A2G9RNG0-F1
#
_entry.id   AF-A0A2G9RNG0-F1
#
_cell.length_a   1.000
_cell.length_b   1.000
_cell.length_c   1.000
_cell.angle_alpha   90.00
_cell.angle_beta   90.00
_cell.angle_gamma   90.00
#
_symmetry.space_group_name_H-M   'P 1'
#
loop_
_entity.id
_entity.type
_entity.pdbx_description
1 polymer ?
#
loop_
_entity_poly.entity_id
_entity_poly.type
_entity_poly.pdbx_seq_one_letter_code
_entity_poly.pdbx_strand_id
1 'polypeptide(L)'
;MYPGLPSRLERELKQLYLERVLKGDVEKLSKFKIRIEDPPRRKHMVFLGGAVLADIMKDKDNFWMTRQEYQEKGVRVLEKLGVTVR
;
A
#
# COMPACT_ATOMS: atom_id res chain seq x y z
N MET A 1 7.02 1.33 -17.50
CA MET A 1 6.74 0.14 -16.67
C MET A 1 6.22 -0.95 -17.60
N TYR A 2 6.50 -2.22 -17.27
CA TYR A 2 6.52 -3.30 -18.26
C TYR A 2 5.13 -3.61 -18.85
N PRO A 3 4.98 -3.55 -20.20
CA PRO A 3 3.76 -3.99 -20.88
C PRO A 3 3.42 -5.44 -20.54
N GLY A 4 2.14 -5.75 -20.37
CA GLY A 4 1.65 -7.11 -20.09
C GLY A 4 1.93 -7.65 -18.69
N LEU A 5 2.64 -6.91 -17.83
CA LEU A 5 2.92 -7.31 -16.46
C LEU A 5 1.64 -7.59 -15.63
N PRO A 6 0.58 -6.75 -15.69
CA PRO A 6 -0.63 -7.01 -14.91
C PRO A 6 -1.31 -8.33 -15.28
N SER A 7 -1.49 -8.59 -16.58
CA SER A 7 -2.10 -9.83 -17.08
C SER A 7 -1.27 -11.05 -16.74
N ARG A 8 0.08 -10.94 -16.82
CA ARG A 8 0.98 -12.03 -16.43
C ARG A 8 0.84 -12.34 -14.94
N LEU A 9 0.83 -11.31 -14.10
CA LEU A 9 0.68 -11.44 -12.66
C LEU A 9 -0.68 -12.06 -12.29
N GLU A 10 -1.76 -11.69 -12.97
CA GLU A 10 -3.09 -12.26 -12.74
C GLU A 10 -3.11 -13.77 -12.99
N ARG A 11 -2.53 -14.19 -14.12
CA ARG A 11 -2.45 -15.59 -14.51
C ARG A 11 -1.61 -16.39 -13.51
N GLU A 12 -0.42 -15.89 -13.18
CA GLU A 12 0.49 -16.57 -12.25
C GLU A 12 -0.12 -16.71 -10.85
N LEU A 13 -0.82 -15.69 -10.35
CA LEU A 13 -1.51 -15.76 -9.05
C LEU A 13 -2.67 -16.78 -9.06
N LYS A 14 -3.48 -16.81 -10.12
CA LYS A 14 -4.56 -17.82 -10.25
C LYS A 14 -4.00 -19.24 -10.30
N GLN A 15 -2.92 -19.45 -11.04
CA GLN A 15 -2.24 -20.73 -11.11
C GLN A 15 -1.68 -21.16 -9.75
N LEU A 16 -0.94 -20.28 -9.07
CA LEU A 16 -0.39 -20.55 -7.75
C LEU A 16 -1.48 -20.86 -6.71
N TYR A 17 -2.62 -20.17 -6.78
CA TYR A 17 -3.76 -20.41 -5.89
C TYR A 17 -4.41 -21.76 -6.17
N LEU A 18 -4.58 -22.13 -7.45
CA LEU A 18 -5.10 -23.44 -7.85
C LEU A 18 -4.22 -24.59 -7.34
N GLU A 19 -2.90 -24.47 -7.52
CA GLU A 19 -1.94 -25.50 -7.17
C GLU A 19 -1.78 -25.64 -5.64
N ARG A 20 -1.59 -24.53 -4.93
CA ARG A 20 -1.20 -24.57 -3.50
C ARG A 20 -2.38 -24.61 -2.54
N VAL A 21 -3.50 -23.98 -2.89
CA VAL A 21 -4.65 -23.85 -1.98
C VAL A 21 -5.78 -24.77 -2.38
N LEU A 22 -6.15 -24.77 -3.67
CA LEU A 22 -7.29 -25.55 -4.16
C LEU A 22 -6.92 -26.99 -4.54
N LYS A 23 -5.63 -27.34 -4.58
CA LYS A 23 -5.12 -28.68 -4.91
C LYS A 23 -5.71 -29.24 -6.21
N GLY A 24 -5.90 -28.38 -7.22
CA GLY A 24 -6.46 -28.75 -8.53
C GLY A 24 -7.99 -28.64 -8.66
N ASP A 25 -8.71 -28.18 -7.64
CA ASP A 25 -10.17 -27.95 -7.73
C ASP A 25 -10.50 -26.68 -8.56
N VAL A 26 -10.80 -26.88 -9.84
CA VAL A 26 -11.07 -25.81 -10.82
C VAL A 26 -12.42 -25.14 -10.58
N GLU A 27 -13.41 -25.84 -10.04
CA GLU A 27 -14.73 -25.27 -9.77
C GLU A 27 -14.64 -24.17 -8.72
N LYS A 28 -13.83 -24.37 -7.69
CA LYS A 28 -13.56 -23.36 -6.65
C LYS A 28 -12.75 -22.18 -7.15
N LEU A 29 -11.92 -22.36 -8.19
CA LEU A 29 -11.12 -21.26 -8.77
C LEU A 29 -12.00 -20.17 -9.37
N SER A 30 -13.15 -20.54 -9.96
CA SER A 30 -14.11 -19.58 -10.53
C SER A 30 -14.67 -18.58 -9.50
N LYS A 31 -14.68 -18.96 -8.21
CA LYS A 31 -15.12 -18.11 -7.10
C LYS A 31 -14.03 -17.16 -6.61
N PHE A 32 -12.77 -17.41 -6.98
CA PHE A 32 -11.64 -16.59 -6.56
C PHE A 32 -11.52 -15.34 -7.43
N LYS A 33 -11.86 -14.18 -6.85
CA LYS A 33 -11.77 -12.89 -7.52
C LYS A 33 -10.43 -12.23 -7.18
N ILE A 34 -9.65 -11.91 -8.22
CA ILE A 34 -8.42 -11.11 -8.12
C ILE A 34 -8.63 -9.83 -8.93
N ARG A 35 -8.17 -8.71 -8.38
CA ARG A 35 -8.15 -7.42 -9.06
C ARG A 35 -6.74 -6.86 -9.01
N ILE A 36 -6.16 -6.57 -10.18
CA ILE A 36 -4.84 -5.96 -10.29
C ILE A 36 -5.03 -4.54 -10.79
N GLU A 37 -4.65 -3.58 -9.95
CA GLU A 37 -4.70 -2.16 -10.28
C GLU A 37 -3.38 -1.73 -10.94
N ASP A 38 -3.45 -1.26 -12.18
CA ASP A 38 -2.28 -0.78 -12.92
C ASP A 38 -2.50 0.61 -13.54
N PRO A 39 -2.72 1.65 -12.72
CA PRO A 39 -3.05 2.97 -13.23
C PRO A 39 -1.86 3.60 -13.99
N PRO A 40 -2.10 4.40 -15.04
CA PRO A 40 -1.04 4.99 -15.88
C PRO A 40 -0.02 5.83 -15.10
N ARG A 41 -0.46 6.45 -13.99
CA ARG A 41 0.36 7.33 -13.14
C ARG A 41 1.00 6.61 -11.96
N ARG A 42 1.08 5.27 -11.96
CA ARG A 42 1.70 4.47 -10.88
C ARG A 42 3.08 4.92 -10.41
N LYS A 43 3.92 5.43 -11.32
CA LYS A 43 5.23 6.01 -10.98
C LYS A 43 5.15 7.18 -9.99
N HIS A 44 4.02 7.88 -9.97
CA HIS A 44 3.77 9.06 -9.16
C HIS A 44 2.76 8.78 -8.03
N MET A 45 2.25 7.56 -7.91
CA MET A 45 1.14 7.24 -7.00
C MET A 45 1.48 7.54 -5.54
N VAL A 46 2.71 7.21 -5.11
CA VAL A 46 3.18 7.49 -3.74
C VAL A 46 3.22 8.99 -3.49
N PHE A 47 3.76 9.77 -4.44
CA PHE A 47 3.80 11.23 -4.34
C PHE A 47 2.40 11.84 -4.30
N LEU A 48 1.50 11.40 -5.19
CA LEU A 48 0.11 11.87 -5.23
C LEU A 48 -0.62 11.56 -3.92
N GLY A 49 -0.42 10.35 -3.37
CA GLY A 49 -0.99 9.97 -2.07
C GLY A 49 -0.49 10.88 -0.94
N GLY A 50 0.81 11.16 -0.91
CA GLY A 50 1.41 12.07 0.07
C GLY A 50 0.88 13.51 -0.05
N ALA A 51 0.76 14.03 -1.28
CA ALA A 51 0.24 15.37 -1.53
C ALA A 51 -1.23 15.52 -1.09
N VAL A 52 -2.07 14.54 -1.43
CA VAL A 52 -3.49 14.53 -1.02
C VAL A 52 -3.61 14.40 0.50
N LEU A 53 -2.82 13.52 1.11
CA LEU A 53 -2.81 13.36 2.57
C LEU A 53 -2.39 14.66 3.26
N ALA A 54 -1.34 15.33 2.76
CA ALA A 54 -0.86 16.58 3.32
C ALA A 54 -1.92 17.70 3.26
N ASP A 55 -2.65 17.83 2.14
CA ASP A 55 -3.71 18.83 2.01
C ASP A 55 -4.91 18.54 2.95
N ILE A 56 -5.30 17.27 3.10
CA ILE A 56 -6.37 16.86 4.03
C ILE A 56 -5.98 17.09 5.49
N MET A 57 -4.70 16.92 5.83
CA MET A 57 -4.21 16.99 7.22
C MET A 57 -3.63 18.36 7.60
N LYS A 58 -3.61 19.35 6.70
CA LYS A 58 -2.95 20.64 6.93
C LYS A 58 -3.41 21.36 8.20
N ASP A 59 -4.71 21.29 8.52
CA ASP A 59 -5.31 21.96 9.67
C ASP A 59 -5.38 21.07 10.92
N LYS A 60 -4.75 19.89 10.90
CA LYS A 60 -4.71 18.96 12.04
C LYS A 60 -3.36 19.04 12.74
N ASP A 61 -3.22 19.95 13.70
CA ASP A 61 -1.97 20.14 14.47
C ASP A 61 -1.45 18.87 15.14
N ASN A 62 -2.36 17.97 15.56
CA ASN A 62 -2.00 16.67 16.12
C ASN A 62 -1.37 15.70 15.12
N PHE A 63 -1.46 15.97 13.82
CA PHE A 63 -0.80 15.16 12.78
C PHE A 63 0.63 15.62 12.51
N TRP A 64 0.94 16.91 12.72
CA TRP A 64 2.23 17.48 12.41
C TRP A 64 3.19 17.39 13.60
N MET A 65 4.45 17.12 13.32
CA MET A 65 5.52 17.15 14.32
C MET A 65 6.16 18.53 14.32
N THR A 66 6.11 19.19 15.46
CA THR A 66 6.73 20.51 15.61
C THR A 66 8.21 20.37 15.93
N ARG A 67 8.98 21.44 15.68
CA ARG A 67 10.39 21.51 16.08
C ARG A 67 10.58 21.31 17.58
N GLN A 68 9.69 21.86 18.40
CA GLN A 68 9.74 21.72 19.86
C GLN A 68 9.58 20.26 20.29
N GLU A 69 8.56 19.57 19.78
CA GLU A 69 8.33 18.16 20.11
C GLU A 69 9.53 17.27 19.72
N TYR A 70 10.16 17.55 18.58
CA TYR A 70 11.37 16.83 18.16
C TYR A 70 12.56 17.12 19.07
N GLN A 71 12.72 18.35 19.54
CA GLN A 71 13.80 18.72 20.47
C GLN A 71 13.62 18.06 21.85
N GLU A 72 12.37 17.89 22.31
CA GLU A 72 12.07 17.27 23.60
C GLU A 72 12.15 15.74 23.57
N LYS A 73 11.58 15.09 22.53
CA LYS A 73 11.44 13.63 22.46
C LYS A 73 12.47 12.95 21.55
N GLY A 74 13.22 13.73 20.78
CA GLY A 74 14.09 13.20 19.72
C GLY A 74 13.30 12.34 18.74
N VAL A 75 13.87 11.21 18.33
CA VAL A 75 13.27 10.27 17.38
C VAL A 75 11.94 9.68 17.89
N ARG A 76 11.71 9.65 19.21
CA ARG A 76 10.47 9.12 19.80
C ARG A 76 9.23 9.96 19.46
N VAL A 77 9.39 11.17 18.92
CA VAL A 77 8.24 11.94 18.42
C VAL A 77 7.45 11.17 17.34
N LEU A 78 8.09 10.24 16.64
CA LEU A 78 7.45 9.38 15.63
C LEU A 78 6.36 8.47 16.21
N GLU A 79 6.36 8.22 17.52
CA GLU A 79 5.29 7.47 18.20
C GLU A 79 3.93 8.18 18.08
N LYS A 80 3.93 9.51 17.95
CA LYS A 80 2.74 10.33 17.66
C LYS A 80 2.05 9.91 16.35
N LEU A 81 2.83 9.40 15.40
CA LEU A 81 2.36 8.94 14.08
C LEU A 81 2.08 7.43 14.05
N GLY A 82 2.11 6.74 15.19
CA GLY A 82 1.89 5.30 15.28
C GLY A 82 3.10 4.45 14.90
N VAL A 83 4.30 5.05 14.79
CA VAL A 83 5.54 4.32 14.52
C VAL A 83 6.21 3.96 15.85
N THR A 84 6.36 2.67 16.13
CA THR A 84 7.11 2.21 17.31
C THR A 84 8.62 2.34 17.06
N VAL A 85 9.29 3.19 17.82
CA VAL A 85 10.75 3.34 17.79
C VAL A 85 11.34 2.40 18.84
N ARG A 86 12.22 1.48 18.41
CA ARG A 86 12.96 0.56 19.30
C ARG A 86 14.22 1.22 19.85
#